data_AF-A0A1E3NT43-F1
#
_entry.id   AF-A0A1E3NT43-F1
#
_cell.length_a   1.000
_cell.length_b   1.000
_cell.length_c   1.000
_cell.angle_alpha   90.00
_cell.angle_beta   90.00
_cell.angle_gamma   90.00
#
_symmetry.space_group_name_H-M   'P 1'
#
loop_
_entity.id
_entity.type
_entity.pdbx_description
1 polymer ?
#
loop_
_entity_poly.entity_id
_entity_poly.type
_entity_poly.pdbx_seq_one_letter_code
_entity_poly.pdbx_strand_id
1 'polypeptide(L)'
;MLRTIILCLLSCTAVLGSKYQPYPISDLDPTTYKPYTKGQLVPLQCIRRQIDNGEHVFDSEGNIVFAPFMNCLETNSPLSLKYMEDSNVKCTVKFEDEIFHLFQLYLHKDAPFTCRYELRPNSGIYLPIDLSFRGNVLESHFDIDPNLNVVMLSNNENEIVAGSAFSSSTNTTKVIIGQNVELSFNIKWTNAHKEIIGDDNVGVYWIASRNPWLVVALVSS
;
A
#
# COMPACT_ATOMS: atom_id res chain seq x y z
N MET A 1 60.41 39.52 11.46
CA MET A 1 60.21 38.32 10.60
C MET A 1 59.67 37.23 11.51
N LEU A 2 58.36 36.95 11.48
CA LEU A 2 57.71 35.88 10.68
C LEU A 2 57.94 34.49 11.35
N ARG A 3 56.98 33.66 11.78
CA ARG A 3 55.53 33.56 11.59
C ARG A 3 54.98 32.55 12.63
N THR A 4 53.78 32.81 13.12
CA THR A 4 52.89 31.89 13.85
C THR A 4 52.56 30.66 13.00
N ILE A 5 52.68 29.44 13.55
CA ILE A 5 52.10 28.23 12.94
C ILE A 5 51.20 27.57 13.99
N ILE A 6 49.92 27.90 13.92
CA ILE A 6 48.81 27.18 14.54
C ILE A 6 48.59 25.95 13.64
N LEU A 7 49.00 24.77 14.09
CA LEU A 7 48.64 23.51 13.42
C LEU A 7 47.27 23.08 13.96
N CYS A 8 46.24 23.52 13.27
CA CYS A 8 44.86 23.07 13.45
C CYS A 8 44.79 21.62 12.99
N LEU A 9 44.84 20.66 13.92
CA LEU A 9 44.51 19.26 13.64
C LEU A 9 43.00 19.19 13.38
N LEU A 10 42.63 19.30 12.11
CA LEU A 10 41.30 19.03 11.62
C LEU A 10 40.90 17.62 12.06
N SER A 11 39.91 17.55 12.94
CA SER A 11 39.06 16.38 13.14
C SER A 11 38.39 16.06 11.81
N CYS A 12 38.95 15.11 11.06
CA CYS A 12 38.27 14.49 9.94
C CYS A 12 37.20 13.54 10.53
N THR A 13 36.03 14.07 10.84
CA THR A 13 34.84 13.24 11.06
C THR A 13 34.51 12.59 9.71
N ALA A 14 34.86 11.32 9.55
CA ALA A 14 34.37 10.54 8.43
C ALA A 14 32.84 10.51 8.52
N VAL A 15 32.19 11.29 7.66
CA VAL A 15 30.75 11.16 7.43
C VAL A 15 30.59 9.83 6.71
N LEU A 16 30.23 8.77 7.45
CA LEU A 16 29.76 7.54 6.84
C LEU A 16 28.43 7.88 6.17
N GLY A 17 28.44 8.02 4.84
CA GLY A 17 27.22 8.12 4.06
C GLY A 17 26.37 6.87 4.28
N SER A 18 25.08 7.05 4.57
CA SER A 18 24.13 5.95 4.62
C SER A 18 24.04 5.32 3.23
N LYS A 19 24.35 4.02 3.12
CA LYS A 19 24.13 3.29 1.87
C LYS A 19 22.63 2.97 1.73
N TYR A 20 22.10 3.08 0.52
CA TYR A 20 20.73 2.67 0.22
C TYR A 20 20.58 1.15 0.32
N GLN A 21 19.47 0.69 0.90
CA GLN A 21 19.11 -0.73 0.94
C GLN A 21 17.88 -0.97 0.06
N PRO A 22 17.79 -2.11 -0.65
CA PRO A 22 16.60 -2.46 -1.41
C PRO A 22 15.43 -2.70 -0.46
N TYR A 23 14.24 -2.24 -0.86
CA TYR A 23 12.98 -2.55 -0.20
C TYR A 23 12.15 -3.46 -1.12
N PRO A 24 11.45 -4.48 -0.58
CA PRO A 24 11.44 -4.90 0.83
C PRO A 24 12.77 -5.54 1.25
N ILE A 25 13.16 -5.32 2.51
CA ILE A 25 14.35 -5.93 3.09
C ILE A 25 14.03 -7.40 3.33
N SER A 26 14.61 -8.29 2.54
CA SER A 26 14.43 -9.73 2.66
C SER A 26 15.72 -10.44 2.27
N ASP A 27 16.06 -11.48 3.04
CA ASP A 27 17.16 -12.40 2.70
C ASP A 27 16.74 -13.42 1.63
N LEU A 28 15.45 -13.48 1.30
CA LEU A 28 14.93 -14.33 0.24
C LEU A 28 15.26 -13.72 -1.13
N ASP A 29 15.90 -14.51 -2.00
CA ASP A 29 16.17 -14.12 -3.38
C ASP A 29 14.87 -14.11 -4.21
N PRO A 30 14.37 -12.94 -4.66
CA PRO A 30 13.15 -12.84 -5.45
C PRO A 30 13.22 -13.63 -6.76
N THR A 31 14.42 -13.86 -7.30
CA THR A 31 14.61 -14.59 -8.58
C THR A 31 14.23 -16.07 -8.48
N THR A 32 14.17 -16.62 -7.26
CA THR A 32 13.74 -18.01 -7.00
C THR A 32 12.25 -18.22 -7.33
N TYR A 33 11.44 -17.17 -7.23
CA TYR A 33 9.98 -17.24 -7.39
C TYR A 33 9.56 -16.81 -8.79
N LYS A 34 8.55 -17.49 -9.35
CA LYS A 34 8.02 -17.16 -10.67
C LYS A 34 7.29 -15.81 -10.62
N PRO A 35 7.49 -14.90 -11.59
CA PRO A 35 6.69 -13.68 -11.68
C PRO A 35 5.20 -13.96 -11.90
N TYR A 36 4.36 -12.96 -11.65
CA TYR A 36 2.93 -13.08 -11.92
C TYR A 36 2.66 -13.24 -13.42
N THR A 37 1.64 -14.04 -13.75
CA THR A 37 1.06 -14.10 -15.09
C THR A 37 -0.15 -13.17 -15.19
N LYS A 38 -0.35 -12.54 -16.35
CA LYS A 38 -1.52 -11.67 -16.57
C LYS A 38 -2.83 -12.42 -16.26
N GLY A 39 -3.71 -11.81 -15.47
CA GLY A 39 -4.98 -12.39 -15.02
C GLY A 39 -4.86 -13.25 -13.75
N GLN A 40 -3.65 -13.55 -13.27
CA GLN A 40 -3.45 -14.28 -12.03
C GLN A 40 -3.96 -13.48 -10.83
N LEU A 41 -4.53 -14.18 -9.84
CA LEU A 41 -5.02 -13.55 -8.63
C LEU A 41 -3.87 -13.08 -7.73
N VAL A 42 -3.99 -11.85 -7.26
CA VAL A 42 -3.14 -11.18 -6.27
C VAL A 42 -3.99 -11.00 -5.01
N PRO A 43 -3.86 -11.89 -4.02
CA PRO A 43 -4.62 -11.79 -2.78
C PRO A 43 -4.10 -10.62 -1.93
N LEU A 44 -5.02 -9.94 -1.25
CA LEU A 44 -4.70 -8.89 -0.28
C LEU A 44 -4.78 -9.43 1.15
N GLN A 45 -3.76 -9.11 1.95
CA GLN A 45 -3.73 -9.39 3.38
C GLN A 45 -3.66 -8.06 4.14
N CYS A 46 -4.56 -7.82 5.07
CA CYS A 46 -4.65 -6.58 5.83
C CYS A 46 -4.20 -6.74 7.27
N ILE A 47 -3.67 -5.68 7.85
CA ILE A 47 -3.26 -5.66 9.25
C ILE A 47 -4.48 -5.96 10.12
N ARG A 48 -4.34 -6.93 11.02
CA ARG A 48 -5.33 -7.18 12.08
C ARG A 48 -5.09 -6.19 13.20
N ARG A 49 -6.14 -5.46 13.59
CA ARG A 49 -6.10 -4.45 14.65
C ARG A 49 -7.06 -4.79 15.77
N GLN A 50 -6.73 -4.30 16.96
CA GLN A 50 -7.64 -4.35 18.09
C GLN A 50 -8.78 -3.35 17.89
N ILE A 51 -10.01 -3.78 18.18
CA ILE A 51 -11.22 -2.96 17.99
C ILE A 51 -11.21 -1.70 18.87
N ASP A 52 -10.69 -1.80 20.09
CA ASP A 52 -10.83 -0.74 21.10
C ASP A 52 -9.95 0.49 20.85
N ASN A 53 -8.75 0.29 20.28
CA ASN A 53 -7.74 1.35 20.15
C ASN A 53 -7.05 1.38 18.78
N GLY A 54 -7.34 0.44 17.88
CA GLY A 54 -6.69 0.35 16.59
C GLY A 54 -5.24 -0.11 16.63
N GLU A 55 -4.71 -0.57 17.77
CA GLU A 55 -3.35 -1.09 17.85
C GLU A 55 -3.18 -2.38 17.04
N HIS A 56 -1.93 -2.67 16.67
CA HIS A 56 -1.60 -3.90 15.98
C HIS A 56 -1.86 -5.11 16.87
N VAL A 57 -2.34 -6.19 16.27
CA VAL A 57 -2.32 -7.49 16.93
C VAL A 57 -1.01 -8.19 16.57
N PHE A 58 -0.31 -8.68 17.59
CA PHE A 58 0.94 -9.42 17.44
C PHE A 58 0.73 -10.92 17.67
N ASP A 59 1.51 -11.74 16.98
CA ASP A 59 1.60 -13.18 17.25
C ASP A 59 2.58 -13.48 18.41
N SER A 60 2.78 -14.76 18.71
CA SER A 60 3.70 -15.20 19.78
C SER A 60 5.17 -14.87 19.53
N GLU A 61 5.53 -14.57 18.28
CA GLU A 61 6.88 -14.20 17.86
C GLU A 61 7.07 -12.68 17.83
N GLY A 62 6.01 -11.91 18.10
CA GLY A 62 6.02 -10.45 18.09
C GLY A 62 5.85 -9.84 16.69
N ASN A 63 5.41 -10.61 15.70
CA ASN A 63 5.12 -10.09 14.37
C ASN A 63 3.69 -9.56 14.28
N ILE A 64 3.48 -8.51 13.48
CA ILE A 64 2.13 -8.01 13.18
C ILE A 64 1.35 -9.11 12.45
N VAL A 65 0.15 -9.40 12.95
CA VAL A 65 -0.76 -10.36 12.35
C VAL A 65 -1.46 -9.72 11.15
N PHE A 66 -1.44 -10.43 10.03
CA PHE A 66 -2.19 -10.09 8.84
C PHE A 66 -3.29 -11.14 8.60
N ALA A 67 -4.46 -10.68 8.18
CA ALA A 67 -5.58 -11.53 7.78
C ALA A 67 -5.96 -11.24 6.32
N PRO A 68 -6.58 -12.17 5.58
CA PRO A 68 -7.13 -11.85 4.26
C PRO A 68 -8.07 -10.64 4.33
N PHE A 69 -8.21 -9.90 3.22
CA PHE A 69 -9.24 -8.87 3.12
C PHE A 69 -10.62 -9.44 3.48
N MET A 70 -11.52 -8.57 3.94
CA MET A 70 -12.89 -8.93 4.31
C MET A 70 -13.58 -9.73 3.19
N ASN A 71 -14.35 -10.76 3.55
CA ASN A 71 -15.06 -11.55 2.54
C ASN A 71 -16.13 -10.72 1.85
N CYS A 72 -16.14 -10.74 0.51
CA CYS A 72 -17.22 -10.18 -0.27
C CYS A 72 -18.43 -11.12 -0.22
N LEU A 73 -19.62 -10.60 0.08
CA LEU A 73 -20.83 -11.42 0.20
C LEU A 73 -21.20 -12.14 -1.10
N GLU A 74 -20.87 -11.58 -2.25
CA GLU A 74 -21.19 -12.14 -3.57
C GLU A 74 -20.36 -13.38 -3.90
N THR A 75 -19.09 -13.38 -3.53
CA THR A 75 -18.13 -14.45 -3.84
C THR A 75 -17.84 -15.37 -2.66
N ASN A 76 -18.27 -14.96 -1.46
CA ASN A 76 -17.90 -15.56 -0.18
C ASN A 76 -16.38 -15.76 -0.05
N SER A 77 -15.60 -14.83 -0.61
CA SER A 77 -14.15 -14.90 -0.68
C SER A 77 -13.53 -13.51 -0.46
N PRO A 78 -12.29 -13.42 0.07
CA PRO A 78 -11.55 -12.16 0.17
C PRO A 78 -11.36 -11.47 -1.17
N LEU A 79 -11.33 -10.15 -1.17
CA LEU A 79 -10.96 -9.36 -2.36
C LEU A 79 -9.58 -9.78 -2.87
N SER A 80 -9.51 -10.09 -4.16
CA SER A 80 -8.27 -10.37 -4.88
C SER A 80 -8.24 -9.57 -6.18
N LEU A 81 -7.07 -9.06 -6.54
CA LEU A 81 -6.88 -8.32 -7.79
C LEU A 81 -6.44 -9.28 -8.89
N LYS A 82 -6.80 -9.00 -10.15
CA LYS A 82 -6.22 -9.71 -11.28
C LYS A 82 -5.00 -8.95 -11.77
N TYR A 83 -3.85 -9.61 -11.73
CA TYR A 83 -2.58 -9.00 -12.12
C TYR A 83 -2.60 -8.52 -13.57
N MET A 84 -2.22 -7.26 -13.79
CA MET A 84 -2.17 -6.61 -15.12
C MET A 84 -3.50 -6.63 -15.90
N GLU A 85 -4.64 -6.68 -15.19
CA GLU A 85 -5.99 -6.62 -15.75
C GLU A 85 -6.79 -5.50 -15.07
N ASP A 86 -6.99 -4.40 -15.80
CA ASP A 86 -7.89 -3.33 -15.39
C ASP A 86 -9.29 -3.88 -15.16
N SER A 87 -9.87 -3.54 -14.01
CA SER A 87 -11.18 -4.06 -13.62
C SER A 87 -11.92 -3.11 -12.70
N ASN A 88 -13.25 -3.23 -12.66
CA ASN A 88 -14.06 -2.69 -11.58
C ASN A 88 -14.57 -3.89 -10.77
N VAL A 89 -14.18 -3.97 -9.50
CA VAL A 89 -14.58 -5.06 -8.61
C VAL A 89 -15.54 -4.50 -7.57
N LYS A 90 -16.72 -5.10 -7.47
CA LYS A 90 -17.70 -4.83 -6.42
C LYS A 90 -17.55 -5.88 -5.33
N CYS A 91 -17.49 -5.43 -4.09
CA CYS A 91 -17.38 -6.27 -2.92
C CYS A 91 -18.33 -5.75 -1.85
N THR A 92 -19.44 -6.46 -1.63
CA THR A 92 -20.36 -6.09 -0.55
C THR A 92 -19.83 -6.65 0.76
N VAL A 93 -19.68 -5.76 1.74
CA VAL A 93 -19.21 -6.07 3.08
C VAL A 93 -20.35 -5.80 4.06
N LYS A 94 -20.56 -6.74 4.99
CA LYS A 94 -21.47 -6.52 6.12
C LYS A 94 -20.71 -5.87 7.25
N PHE A 95 -21.11 -4.66 7.63
CA PHE A 95 -20.52 -3.89 8.71
C PHE A 95 -21.05 -4.36 10.06
N GLU A 96 -20.64 -5.56 10.48
CA GLU A 96 -20.84 -6.04 11.85
C GLU A 96 -20.05 -5.18 12.85
N ASP A 97 -20.33 -5.34 14.14
CA ASP A 97 -19.80 -4.53 15.24
C ASP A 97 -18.28 -4.28 15.16
N GLU A 98 -17.47 -5.33 14.96
CA GLU A 98 -16.01 -5.21 14.87
C GLU A 98 -15.55 -4.37 13.67
N ILE A 99 -16.09 -4.65 12.48
CA ILE A 99 -15.72 -3.93 11.25
C ILE A 99 -16.19 -2.48 11.33
N PHE A 100 -17.38 -2.25 11.91
CA PHE A 100 -17.93 -0.92 12.08
C PHE A 100 -17.01 -0.02 12.91
N HIS A 101 -16.58 -0.48 14.10
CA HIS A 101 -15.70 0.29 14.97
C HIS A 101 -14.29 0.47 14.38
N LEU A 102 -13.74 -0.55 13.70
CA LEU A 102 -12.46 -0.42 12.99
C LEU A 102 -12.52 0.65 11.89
N PHE A 103 -13.63 0.73 11.13
CA PHE A 103 -13.78 1.74 10.11
C PHE A 103 -13.93 3.15 10.67
N GLN A 104 -14.46 3.33 11.88
CA GLN A 104 -14.42 4.64 12.55
C GLN A 104 -12.98 5.11 12.75
N LEU A 105 -12.09 4.24 13.23
CA LEU A 105 -10.65 4.54 13.38
C LEU A 105 -9.99 4.88 12.03
N TYR A 106 -10.33 4.15 10.97
CA TYR A 106 -9.79 4.40 9.62
C TYR A 106 -10.27 5.71 9.00
N LEU A 107 -11.52 6.10 9.28
CA LEU A 107 -12.10 7.35 8.81
C LEU A 107 -11.61 8.55 9.60
N HIS A 108 -11.42 8.42 10.91
CA HIS A 108 -10.78 9.42 11.76
C HIS A 108 -9.28 9.60 11.49
N LYS A 109 -8.65 8.65 10.79
CA LYS A 109 -7.18 8.59 10.57
C LYS A 109 -6.37 8.33 11.84
N ASP A 110 -7.01 7.76 12.87
CA ASP A 110 -6.33 7.28 14.08
C ASP A 110 -5.45 6.07 13.75
N ALA A 111 -5.84 5.28 12.74
CA ALA A 111 -5.06 4.19 12.20
C ALA A 111 -5.19 4.11 10.67
N PRO A 112 -4.12 3.79 9.92
CA PRO A 112 -4.23 3.51 8.50
C PRO A 112 -4.83 2.11 8.27
N PHE A 113 -5.72 2.02 7.28
CA PHE A 113 -6.16 0.74 6.74
C PHE A 113 -5.13 0.24 5.72
N THR A 114 -4.11 -0.41 6.26
CA THR A 114 -2.98 -0.94 5.49
C THR A 114 -3.18 -2.43 5.19
N CYS A 115 -3.03 -2.77 3.93
CA CYS A 115 -2.92 -4.14 3.45
C CYS A 115 -1.56 -4.37 2.79
N ARG A 116 -1.32 -5.61 2.35
CA ARG A 116 -0.12 -6.03 1.65
C ARG A 116 -0.45 -7.12 0.64
N TYR A 117 0.40 -7.25 -0.36
CA TYR A 117 0.40 -8.34 -1.33
C TYR A 117 1.82 -8.84 -1.52
N GLU A 118 1.97 -10.03 -2.07
CA GLU A 118 3.29 -10.59 -2.34
C GLU A 118 3.89 -9.99 -3.61
N LEU A 119 5.18 -9.65 -3.56
CA LEU A 119 5.97 -9.16 -4.70
C LEU A 119 5.89 -10.11 -5.89
N ARG A 120 5.97 -11.42 -5.61
CA ARG A 120 5.77 -12.53 -6.53
C ARG A 120 4.96 -13.62 -5.82
N PRO A 121 4.18 -14.46 -6.53
CA PRO A 121 3.44 -15.56 -5.92
C PRO A 121 4.32 -16.46 -5.04
N ASN A 122 3.90 -16.64 -3.79
CA ASN A 122 4.53 -17.47 -2.76
C ASN A 122 5.96 -17.05 -2.39
N SER A 123 6.35 -15.78 -2.63
CA SER A 123 7.69 -15.33 -2.30
C SER A 123 7.93 -15.13 -0.80
N GLY A 124 6.86 -14.98 -0.01
CA GLY A 124 6.95 -14.53 1.39
C GLY A 124 7.44 -13.08 1.54
N ILE A 125 7.62 -12.38 0.42
CA ILE A 125 8.09 -11.01 0.34
C ILE A 125 6.89 -10.12 0.06
N TYR A 126 6.56 -9.21 0.98
CA TYR A 126 5.36 -8.41 0.91
C TYR A 126 5.62 -6.93 0.63
N LEU A 127 4.72 -6.33 -0.12
CA LEU A 127 4.65 -4.89 -0.37
C LEU A 127 3.35 -4.32 0.21
N PRO A 128 3.40 -3.18 0.92
CA PRO A 128 2.22 -2.57 1.51
C PRO A 128 1.40 -1.82 0.47
N ILE A 129 0.11 -1.67 0.77
CA ILE A 129 -0.83 -0.80 0.08
C ILE A 129 -1.82 -0.25 1.10
N ASP A 130 -1.95 1.07 1.12
CA ASP A 130 -2.94 1.75 1.96
C ASP A 130 -4.24 1.97 1.20
N LEU A 131 -5.36 1.66 1.86
CA LEU A 131 -6.70 1.93 1.38
C LEU A 131 -7.26 3.15 2.13
N SER A 132 -7.16 4.31 1.49
CA SER A 132 -7.57 5.58 2.07
C SER A 132 -9.05 5.87 1.78
N PHE A 133 -9.91 5.45 2.70
CA PHE A 133 -11.33 5.80 2.68
C PHE A 133 -11.54 7.26 3.09
N ARG A 134 -12.40 7.97 2.36
CA ARG A 134 -12.98 9.26 2.75
C ARG A 134 -14.33 9.02 3.40
N GLY A 135 -14.60 9.77 4.46
CA GLY A 135 -15.87 9.73 5.17
C GLY A 135 -15.87 10.65 6.37
N ASN A 136 -17.00 10.67 7.08
CA ASN A 136 -17.17 11.40 8.32
C ASN A 136 -17.79 10.47 9.35
N VAL A 137 -17.30 10.50 10.58
CA VAL A 137 -17.86 9.71 11.68
C VAL A 137 -18.77 10.61 12.51
N LEU A 138 -19.93 10.07 12.89
CA LEU A 138 -20.93 10.71 13.73
C LEU A 138 -21.23 9.77 14.91
N GLU A 139 -22.01 10.27 15.88
CA GLU A 139 -22.25 9.55 17.14
C GLU A 139 -22.90 8.16 16.95
N SER A 140 -23.81 8.02 15.98
CA SER A 140 -24.61 6.79 15.76
C SER A 140 -24.32 6.06 14.45
N HIS A 141 -23.54 6.67 13.56
CA HIS A 141 -23.27 6.17 12.22
C HIS A 141 -22.00 6.83 11.69
N PHE A 142 -21.47 6.32 10.60
CA PHE A 142 -20.52 7.07 9.79
C PHE A 142 -21.00 7.11 8.34
N ASP A 143 -20.58 8.15 7.64
CA ASP A 143 -20.73 8.28 6.20
C ASP A 143 -19.41 7.90 5.55
N ILE A 144 -19.43 6.98 4.59
CA ILE A 144 -18.25 6.54 3.85
C ILE A 144 -18.43 6.73 2.35
N ASP A 145 -17.40 7.16 1.63
CA ASP A 145 -17.37 7.04 0.16
C ASP A 145 -17.02 5.60 -0.21
N PRO A 146 -17.97 4.82 -0.76
CA PRO A 146 -17.75 3.41 -1.07
C PRO A 146 -16.94 3.18 -2.35
N ASN A 147 -16.60 4.24 -3.10
CA ASN A 147 -15.90 4.13 -4.38
C ASN A 147 -14.42 4.45 -4.17
N LEU A 148 -13.56 3.51 -4.55
CA LEU A 148 -12.11 3.67 -4.52
C LEU A 148 -11.54 3.53 -5.92
N ASN A 149 -10.52 4.33 -6.20
CA ASN A 149 -9.57 4.04 -7.25
C ASN A 149 -8.39 3.30 -6.63
N VAL A 150 -7.93 2.24 -7.29
CA VAL A 150 -6.77 1.45 -6.90
C VAL A 150 -5.77 1.52 -8.05
N VAL A 151 -4.62 2.13 -7.81
CA VAL A 151 -3.53 2.21 -8.78
C VAL A 151 -2.46 1.21 -8.38
N MET A 152 -2.13 0.31 -9.31
CA MET A 152 -1.13 -0.73 -9.13
C MET A 152 -0.02 -0.56 -10.17
N LEU A 153 1.22 -0.62 -9.71
CA LEU A 153 2.40 -0.47 -10.55
C LEU A 153 3.12 -1.80 -10.66
N SER A 154 3.48 -2.17 -11.88
CA SER A 154 4.31 -3.34 -12.18
C SER A 154 5.54 -2.93 -12.97
N ASN A 155 6.66 -3.62 -12.80
CA ASN A 155 7.84 -3.44 -13.65
C ASN A 155 7.81 -4.38 -14.89
N ASN A 156 8.84 -4.27 -15.73
CA ASN A 156 9.01 -5.10 -16.92
C ASN A 156 9.36 -6.57 -16.61
N GLU A 157 9.73 -6.88 -15.37
CA GLU A 157 10.03 -8.24 -14.89
C GLU A 157 8.80 -8.96 -14.35
N ASN A 158 7.62 -8.33 -14.48
CA ASN A 158 6.34 -8.77 -13.97
C ASN A 158 6.26 -8.88 -12.43
N GLU A 159 6.91 -7.93 -11.75
CA GLU A 159 6.83 -7.76 -10.32
C GLU A 159 5.99 -6.53 -10.00
N ILE A 160 5.14 -6.66 -8.98
CA ILE A 160 4.40 -5.51 -8.46
C ILE A 160 5.40 -4.65 -7.68
N VAL A 161 5.48 -3.35 -7.96
CA VAL A 161 6.46 -2.47 -7.31
C VAL A 161 5.84 -1.55 -6.27
N ALA A 162 4.59 -1.15 -6.48
CA ALA A 162 3.87 -0.28 -5.58
C ALA A 162 2.36 -0.33 -5.87
N GLY A 163 1.57 0.12 -4.91
CA GLY A 163 0.15 0.32 -5.10
C GLY A 163 -0.41 1.30 -4.07
N SER A 164 -1.51 1.96 -4.41
CA SER A 164 -2.22 2.86 -3.52
C SER A 164 -3.70 2.87 -3.89
N ALA A 165 -4.55 2.96 -2.87
CA ALA A 165 -5.99 3.05 -3.04
C ALA A 165 -6.56 4.26 -2.30
N PHE A 166 -7.49 4.98 -2.94
CA PHE A 166 -8.08 6.19 -2.39
C PHE A 166 -9.52 6.38 -2.86
N SER A 167 -10.36 6.94 -2.00
CA SER A 167 -11.75 7.27 -2.35
C SER A 167 -11.83 8.23 -3.55
N SER A 168 -12.73 7.95 -4.49
CA SER A 168 -12.75 8.58 -5.81
C SER A 168 -14.07 9.29 -6.17
N SER A 169 -15.13 9.12 -5.39
CA SER A 169 -16.42 9.79 -5.63
C SER A 169 -16.54 11.03 -4.74
N THR A 170 -17.68 11.71 -4.76
CA THR A 170 -18.09 12.67 -3.70
C THR A 170 -19.34 12.20 -2.98
N ASN A 171 -19.91 11.07 -3.40
CA ASN A 171 -21.13 10.52 -2.84
C ASN A 171 -20.77 9.60 -1.68
N THR A 172 -21.37 9.85 -0.52
CA THR A 172 -21.20 9.02 0.67
C THR A 172 -22.43 8.14 0.89
N THR A 173 -22.22 7.02 1.58
CA THR A 173 -23.26 6.13 2.07
C THR A 173 -23.21 6.14 3.58
N LYS A 174 -24.37 6.37 4.21
CA LYS A 174 -24.55 6.21 5.65
C LYS A 174 -24.47 4.72 6.01
N VAL A 175 -23.68 4.41 7.03
CA VAL A 175 -23.46 3.06 7.55
C VAL A 175 -23.81 3.01 9.02
N ILE A 176 -24.62 2.02 9.40
CA ILE A 176 -24.88 1.59 10.78
C ILE A 176 -24.48 0.11 10.94
N ILE A 177 -24.33 -0.33 12.20
CA ILE A 177 -24.02 -1.73 12.51
C ILE A 177 -25.06 -2.68 11.89
N GLY A 178 -24.58 -3.76 11.27
CA GLY A 178 -25.38 -4.78 10.59
C GLY A 178 -25.72 -4.47 9.13
N GLN A 179 -25.37 -3.28 8.62
CA GLN A 179 -25.67 -2.88 7.25
C GLN A 179 -24.71 -3.50 6.23
N ASN A 180 -25.24 -3.89 5.07
CA ASN A 180 -24.45 -4.30 3.92
C ASN A 180 -24.09 -3.07 3.07
N VAL A 181 -22.81 -2.92 2.73
CA VAL A 181 -22.31 -1.80 1.94
C VAL A 181 -21.50 -2.36 0.77
N GLU A 182 -21.91 -2.04 -0.46
CA GLU A 182 -21.17 -2.38 -1.68
C GLU A 182 -19.97 -1.43 -1.83
N LEU A 183 -18.76 -1.95 -1.69
CA LEU A 183 -17.53 -1.20 -2.00
C LEU A 183 -17.15 -1.44 -3.46
N SER A 184 -16.83 -0.36 -4.18
CA SER A 184 -16.48 -0.38 -5.61
C SER A 184 -15.01 -0.02 -5.78
N PHE A 185 -14.21 -0.97 -6.26
CA PHE A 185 -12.78 -0.82 -6.48
C PHE A 185 -12.49 -0.70 -7.98
N ASN A 186 -12.07 0.48 -8.42
CA ASN A 186 -11.66 0.75 -9.79
C ASN A 186 -10.15 0.53 -9.93
N ILE A 187 -9.77 -0.65 -10.40
CA ILE A 187 -8.37 -1.08 -10.45
C ILE A 187 -7.75 -0.69 -11.79
N LYS A 188 -6.61 -0.02 -11.72
CA LYS A 188 -5.79 0.36 -12.85
C LYS A 188 -4.36 -0.11 -12.68
N TRP A 189 -3.90 -0.89 -13.65
CA TRP A 189 -2.52 -1.35 -13.74
C TRP A 189 -1.71 -0.46 -14.66
N THR A 190 -0.49 -0.13 -14.26
CA THR A 190 0.45 0.63 -15.07
C THR A 190 1.84 0.01 -15.00
N ASN A 191 2.49 -0.10 -16.16
CA ASN A 191 3.89 -0.47 -16.20
C ASN A 191 4.74 0.72 -15.82
N ALA A 192 5.55 0.55 -14.77
CA ALA A 192 6.53 1.51 -14.33
C ALA A 192 7.90 1.20 -14.96
N HIS A 193 8.56 2.24 -15.43
CA HIS A 193 9.93 2.15 -15.95
C HIS A 193 10.91 2.32 -14.79
N LYS A 194 11.89 1.41 -14.69
CA LYS A 194 12.99 1.51 -13.74
C LYS A 194 14.09 2.39 -14.32
N GLU A 195 14.38 3.50 -13.67
CA GLU A 195 15.52 4.35 -13.94
C GLU A 195 16.57 4.15 -12.85
N ILE A 196 17.85 4.11 -13.24
CA ILE A 196 18.96 3.99 -12.29
C ILE A 196 19.54 5.39 -12.09
N ILE A 197 19.52 5.88 -10.86
CA ILE A 197 20.00 7.21 -10.50
C ILE A 197 21.28 7.09 -9.67
N GLY A 198 22.31 7.85 -10.07
CA GLY A 198 23.58 7.99 -9.35
C GLY A 198 24.53 6.81 -9.51
N ASP A 199 25.74 6.98 -8.94
CA ASP A 199 26.81 5.97 -9.01
C ASP A 199 26.52 4.72 -8.14
N ASP A 200 25.56 4.83 -7.22
CA ASP A 200 25.18 3.78 -6.27
C ASP A 200 24.10 2.80 -6.81
N ASN A 201 23.76 2.86 -8.10
CA ASN A 201 22.76 2.01 -8.75
C ASN A 201 21.36 2.03 -8.10
N VAL A 202 20.88 3.19 -7.64
CA VAL A 202 19.55 3.30 -7.02
C VAL A 202 18.47 3.19 -8.10
N GLY A 203 17.63 2.16 -8.01
CA GLY A 203 16.50 1.97 -8.92
C GLY A 203 15.26 2.75 -8.48
N VAL A 204 14.80 3.69 -9.29
CA VAL A 204 13.56 4.47 -9.09
C VAL A 204 12.55 4.10 -10.17
N TYR A 205 11.28 3.97 -9.79
CA TYR A 205 10.20 3.61 -10.71
C TYR A 205 9.38 4.84 -11.09
N TRP A 206 9.23 5.08 -12.39
CA TRP A 206 8.46 6.20 -12.92
C TRP A 206 7.35 5.71 -13.84
N ILE A 207 6.21 6.40 -13.81
CA ILE A 207 5.16 6.24 -14.80
C ILE A 207 5.50 7.14 -15.98
N ALA A 208 5.79 6.54 -17.14
CA ALA A 208 6.06 7.32 -18.35
C ALA A 208 4.77 7.98 -18.85
N SER A 209 4.76 9.30 -18.96
CA SER A 209 3.70 10.02 -19.64
C SER A 209 3.76 9.76 -21.14
N ARG A 210 2.60 9.54 -21.78
CA ARG A 210 2.51 9.45 -23.25
C ARG A 210 2.86 10.75 -23.96
N ASN A 211 2.99 11.86 -23.22
CA ASN A 211 3.43 13.14 -23.74
C ASN A 211 4.80 13.49 -23.12
N PRO A 212 5.89 13.56 -23.91
CA PRO A 212 7.23 13.86 -23.40
C PRO A 212 7.35 15.24 -22.74
N TRP A 213 6.33 16.09 -22.87
CA TRP A 213 6.26 17.41 -22.24
C TRP A 213 5.49 17.44 -20.91
N LEU A 214 4.87 16.34 -20.50
CA LEU A 214 4.02 16.29 -19.31
C LEU A 214 4.63 15.36 -18.26
N VAL A 215 5.45 15.90 -17.36
CA VAL A 215 5.86 15.19 -16.12
C VAL A 215 4.66 15.21 -15.19
N VAL A 216 3.99 14.08 -15.01
CA VAL A 216 2.89 13.95 -14.05
C VAL A 216 3.50 13.65 -12.69
N ALA A 217 3.61 14.68 -11.85
CA ALA A 217 3.79 14.48 -10.42
C ALA A 217 2.44 14.03 -9.83
N LEU A 218 2.34 12.79 -9.37
CA LEU A 218 1.25 12.39 -8.48
C LEU A 218 1.53 13.02 -7.12
N VAL A 219 1.06 14.25 -6.94
CA VAL A 219 1.03 14.91 -5.62
C VAL A 219 -0.25 14.44 -4.94
N SER A 220 -0.14 13.53 -3.97
CA SER A 220 -1.19 13.37 -2.97
C SER A 220 -1.12 14.58 -2.04
N SER A 221 -2.20 15.37 -2.01
CA SER A 221 -2.42 16.44 -1.03
C SER A 221 -2.53 15.89 0.38
#